data_AF-A0A954K9N5-F1
#
_entry.id   AF-A0A954K9N5-F1
#
_cell.length_a   1.000
_cell.length_b   1.000
_cell.length_c   1.000
_cell.angle_alpha   90.00
_cell.angle_beta   90.00
_cell.angle_gamma   90.00
#
_symmetry.space_group_name_H-M   'P 1'
#
loop_
_entity.id
_entity.type
_entity.pdbx_description
1 polymer ?
#
loop_
_entity_poly.entity_id
_entity_poly.type
_entity_poly.pdbx_seq_one_letter_code
_entity_poly.pdbx_strand_id
1 'polypeptide(L)'
;QIIKIGEHGLKGDVEGVALYSLPHGKSYLIISDQGRSRFMVFDRGADYRYVGPFSVKGATNTDGIEALPVKLGPAFPAGLFACHTDRGSRDTIVVSWKKIADALQLP
;
A
#
# COMPACT_ATOMS: atom_id res chain seq x y z
N GLN A 1 2.44 18.72 5.19
CA GLN A 1 2.87 18.12 3.92
C GLN A 1 3.51 16.78 4.23
N ILE A 2 3.18 15.70 3.52
CA ILE A 2 3.59 14.33 3.91
C ILE A 2 4.83 13.87 3.13
N ILE A 3 4.84 14.05 1.82
CA ILE A 3 5.97 13.74 0.93
C ILE A 3 5.96 14.71 -0.27
N LYS A 4 7.13 15.04 -0.83
CA LYS A 4 7.27 15.74 -2.12
C LYS A 4 7.62 14.76 -3.24
N ILE A 5 7.16 15.05 -4.46
CA ILE A 5 7.67 14.37 -5.67
C ILE A 5 9.19 14.52 -5.70
N GLY A 6 9.90 13.42 -5.93
CA GLY A 6 11.37 13.31 -5.85
C GLY A 6 11.89 12.75 -4.53
N GLU A 7 11.21 12.98 -3.41
CA GLU A 7 11.60 12.42 -2.10
C GLU A 7 11.40 10.89 -2.09
N HIS A 8 12.33 10.15 -1.50
CA HIS A 8 12.34 8.67 -1.51
C HIS A 8 12.17 8.05 -2.92
N GLY A 9 12.50 8.84 -3.96
CA GLY A 9 12.32 8.48 -5.35
C GLY A 9 10.87 8.45 -5.83
N LEU A 10 9.91 9.07 -5.14
CA LEU A 10 8.54 9.18 -5.67
C LEU A 10 8.59 9.85 -7.06
N LYS A 11 8.08 9.17 -8.11
CA LYS A 11 8.01 9.74 -9.46
C LYS A 11 6.63 10.39 -9.66
N GLY A 12 6.54 11.32 -10.61
CA GLY A 12 5.50 12.35 -10.71
C GLY A 12 4.04 11.93 -10.63
N ASP A 13 3.71 10.66 -10.86
CA ASP A 13 2.33 10.17 -10.92
C ASP A 13 1.97 9.54 -9.57
N VAL A 14 1.55 10.42 -8.65
CA VAL A 14 0.95 10.08 -7.37
C VAL A 14 -0.52 9.76 -7.60
N GLU A 15 -0.87 8.48 -7.55
CA GLU A 15 -2.23 8.04 -7.84
C GLU A 15 -2.97 7.62 -6.56
N GLY A 16 -3.52 6.41 -6.53
CA GLY A 16 -4.37 5.95 -5.44
C GLY A 16 -3.73 6.09 -4.07
N VAL A 17 -4.58 6.45 -3.11
CA VAL A 17 -4.22 6.63 -1.70
C VAL A 17 -5.17 5.79 -0.86
N ALA A 18 -4.61 4.99 0.06
CA ALA A 18 -5.39 4.17 0.99
C ALA A 18 -4.90 4.34 2.43
N LEU A 19 -5.79 4.06 3.38
CA LEU A 19 -5.48 4.04 4.81
C LEU A 19 -5.68 2.64 5.37
N TYR A 20 -4.64 2.05 5.93
CA TYR A 20 -4.75 0.85 6.77
C TYR A 20 -4.77 1.28 8.24
N SER A 21 -5.96 1.33 8.85
CA SER A 21 -6.13 1.87 10.21
C SER A 21 -6.48 0.79 11.23
N LEU A 22 -5.61 0.60 12.21
CA LEU A 22 -5.81 -0.31 13.34
C LEU A 22 -6.32 0.45 14.58
N PRO A 23 -6.83 -0.27 15.59
CA PRO A 23 -7.10 0.30 16.90
C PRO A 23 -5.85 0.94 17.52
N HIS A 24 -6.06 1.80 18.52
CA HIS A 24 -5.00 2.48 19.28
C HIS A 24 -4.09 3.39 18.44
N GLY A 25 -4.60 3.92 17.32
CA GLY A 25 -3.94 4.97 16.55
C GLY A 25 -2.86 4.49 15.58
N LYS A 26 -2.53 3.19 15.57
CA LYS A 26 -1.62 2.61 14.58
C LYS A 26 -2.27 2.65 13.20
N SER A 27 -1.70 3.39 12.27
CA SER A 27 -2.33 3.65 10.98
C SER A 27 -1.26 3.89 9.93
N TYR A 28 -1.45 3.33 8.73
CA TYR A 28 -0.52 3.49 7.62
C TYR A 28 -1.21 4.18 6.46
N LEU A 29 -0.55 5.21 5.92
CA LEU A 29 -0.87 5.79 4.63
C LEU A 29 -0.12 5.01 3.55
N ILE A 30 -0.84 4.55 2.54
CA ILE A 30 -0.27 3.90 1.36
C ILE A 30 -0.54 4.79 0.14
N ILE A 31 0.47 4.99 -0.69
CA ILE A 31 0.42 5.81 -1.90
C ILE A 31 0.92 4.99 -3.08
N SER A 32 0.19 4.98 -4.19
CA SER A 32 0.67 4.42 -5.45
C SER A 32 1.68 5.35 -6.14
N ASP A 33 2.90 4.87 -6.36
CA ASP A 33 3.91 5.49 -7.23
C ASP A 33 3.80 4.81 -8.60
N GLN A 34 2.80 5.25 -9.37
CA GLN A 34 2.27 4.53 -10.54
C GLN A 34 3.38 4.24 -11.55
N GLY A 35 4.14 5.26 -11.92
CA GLY A 35 5.24 5.17 -12.89
C GLY A 35 6.43 4.29 -12.44
N ARG A 36 6.39 3.75 -11.21
CA ARG A 36 7.36 2.76 -10.70
C ARG A 36 6.74 1.44 -10.27
N SER A 37 5.42 1.29 -10.38
CA SER A 37 4.69 0.07 -10.00
C SER A 37 5.05 -0.40 -8.58
N ARG A 38 5.06 0.56 -7.64
CA ARG A 38 5.33 0.32 -6.22
C ARG A 38 4.43 1.19 -5.35
N PHE A 39 4.29 0.78 -4.10
CA PHE A 39 3.42 1.41 -3.12
C PHE A 39 4.27 1.94 -1.97
N MET A 40 4.18 3.23 -1.69
CA MET A 40 4.93 3.89 -0.62
C MET A 40 4.11 3.89 0.66
N VAL A 41 4.72 3.48 1.77
CA VAL A 41 4.06 3.37 3.07
C VAL A 41 4.63 4.39 4.04
N PHE A 42 3.74 5.06 4.76
CA PHE A 42 4.05 6.03 5.80
C PHE A 42 3.27 5.70 7.06
N ASP A 43 3.93 5.79 8.21
CA ASP A 43 3.31 5.58 9.52
C ASP A 43 2.62 6.87 9.98
N ARG A 44 1.30 6.91 9.86
CA ARG A 44 0.47 8.05 10.25
C ARG A 44 0.47 8.26 11.78
N GLY A 45 0.68 7.20 12.56
CA GLY A 45 0.81 7.30 14.01
C GLY A 45 2.13 7.92 14.47
N ALA A 46 3.13 7.98 13.58
CA ALA A 46 4.45 8.54 13.82
C ALA A 46 4.74 9.73 12.87
N ASP A 47 3.83 10.70 12.82
CA ASP A 47 3.94 11.92 12.00
C ASP A 47 4.29 11.65 10.52
N TYR A 48 3.62 10.64 9.95
CA TYR A 48 3.82 10.19 8.56
C TYR A 48 5.27 9.81 8.24
N ARG A 49 6.02 9.27 9.21
CA ARG A 49 7.37 8.74 8.98
C ARG A 49 7.36 7.70 7.87
N TYR A 50 8.24 7.85 6.88
CA TYR A 50 8.40 6.89 5.79
C TYR A 50 8.81 5.51 6.35
N VAL A 51 8.02 4.48 6.03
CA VAL A 51 8.26 3.08 6.42
C VAL A 51 9.10 2.38 5.37
N GLY A 52 8.73 2.56 4.10
CA GLY A 52 9.36 1.86 2.99
C GLY A 52 8.37 1.59 1.86
N PRO A 53 8.87 1.09 0.72
CA PRO A 53 8.02 0.69 -0.39
C PRO A 53 7.74 -0.82 -0.38
N PHE A 54 6.63 -1.23 -0.98
CA PHE A 54 6.42 -2.62 -1.40
C PHE A 54 5.90 -2.68 -2.84
N SER A 55 5.98 -3.85 -3.47
CA SER A 55 5.39 -4.12 -4.78
C SER A 55 4.53 -5.36 -4.72
N VAL A 56 3.49 -5.40 -5.56
CA VAL A 56 2.62 -6.56 -5.73
C VAL A 56 2.99 -7.26 -7.03
N LYS A 57 3.28 -8.56 -6.98
CA LYS A 57 3.61 -9.33 -8.18
C LYS A 57 2.45 -9.27 -9.18
N GLY A 58 2.74 -8.79 -10.40
CA GLY A 58 1.76 -8.65 -11.48
C GLY A 58 1.00 -7.31 -11.49
N ALA A 59 1.21 -6.44 -10.49
CA ALA A 59 0.68 -5.09 -10.51
C ALA A 59 1.63 -4.18 -11.32
N THR A 60 1.08 -3.50 -12.33
CA THR A 60 1.79 -2.49 -13.12
C THR A 60 0.90 -1.27 -13.31
N ASN A 61 1.53 -0.09 -13.37
CA ASN A 61 0.88 1.21 -13.55
C ASN A 61 -0.40 1.37 -12.71
N THR A 62 -0.31 1.04 -11.42
CA THR A 62 -1.47 1.05 -10.53
C THR A 62 -1.99 2.47 -10.27
N ASP A 63 -3.26 2.69 -10.61
CA ASP A 63 -4.04 3.85 -10.20
C ASP A 63 -4.66 3.61 -8.82
N GLY A 64 -5.87 3.02 -8.79
CA GLY A 64 -6.65 2.80 -7.58
C GLY A 64 -6.08 1.72 -6.65
N ILE A 65 -6.14 1.99 -5.35
CA ILE A 65 -5.76 1.06 -4.28
C ILE A 65 -6.76 1.15 -3.12
N GLU A 66 -6.87 0.08 -2.34
CA GLU A 66 -7.66 0.04 -1.11
C GLU A 66 -7.00 -0.89 -0.08
N ALA A 67 -7.16 -0.59 1.21
CA ALA A 67 -6.61 -1.39 2.29
C ALA A 67 -7.66 -1.63 3.38
N LEU A 68 -7.90 -2.90 3.72
CA LEU A 68 -8.90 -3.27 4.71
C LEU A 68 -8.25 -3.99 5.90
N PRO A 69 -8.25 -3.41 7.11
CA PRO A 69 -7.65 -3.98 8.32
C PRO A 69 -8.58 -4.95 9.06
N VAL A 70 -9.41 -5.70 8.33
CA VAL A 70 -10.39 -6.64 8.90
C VAL A 70 -9.99 -8.07 8.59
N LYS A 71 -9.95 -8.94 9.59
CA LYS A 71 -9.69 -10.37 9.40
C LYS A 71 -10.78 -10.99 8.50
N LEU A 72 -10.37 -11.51 7.34
CA LEU A 72 -11.25 -12.17 6.36
C LEU A 72 -10.83 -13.64 6.19
N GLY A 73 -10.97 -14.40 7.28
CA GLY A 73 -10.64 -15.83 7.31
C GLY A 73 -9.14 -16.14 7.23
N PRO A 74 -8.77 -17.42 7.01
CA PRO A 74 -7.38 -17.88 7.08
C PRO A 74 -6.45 -17.30 6.00
N ALA A 75 -6.99 -16.94 4.84
CA ALA A 75 -6.19 -16.36 3.74
C ALA A 75 -5.81 -14.89 4.00
N PHE A 76 -6.64 -14.18 4.76
CA PHE A 76 -6.50 -12.74 5.06
C PHE A 76 -6.56 -12.50 6.57
N PRO A 77 -5.63 -13.08 7.35
CA PRO A 77 -5.69 -13.04 8.81
C PRO A 77 -5.54 -11.62 9.39
N ALA A 78 -4.91 -10.72 8.63
CA ALA A 78 -4.76 -9.29 8.94
C ALA A 78 -5.49 -8.41 7.90
N GLY A 79 -6.46 -8.98 7.19
CA GLY A 79 -7.14 -8.31 6.08
C GLY A 79 -6.34 -8.25 4.79
N LEU A 80 -6.67 -7.28 3.94
CA LEU A 80 -6.24 -7.26 2.54
C LEU A 80 -5.73 -5.90 2.09
N PHE A 81 -4.96 -5.94 1.01
CA PHE A 81 -4.65 -4.81 0.15
C PHE A 81 -5.10 -5.16 -1.27
N ALA A 82 -5.82 -4.25 -1.91
CA ALA A 82 -6.27 -4.37 -3.29
C ALA A 82 -5.63 -3.27 -4.13
N CYS A 83 -5.26 -3.60 -5.37
CA CYS A 83 -4.65 -2.66 -6.30
C CYS A 83 -5.10 -2.90 -7.74
N HIS A 84 -5.28 -1.82 -8.48
CA HIS A 84 -5.42 -1.82 -9.93
C HIS A 84 -4.15 -2.34 -10.62
N THR A 85 -4.30 -2.97 -11.78
CA THR A 85 -3.18 -3.25 -12.69
C THR A 85 -3.63 -3.04 -14.13
N ASP A 86 -2.77 -2.43 -14.95
CA ASP A 86 -3.03 -2.20 -16.39
C ASP A 86 -2.70 -3.43 -17.27
N ARG A 87 -2.33 -4.55 -16.64
CA ARG A 87 -1.95 -5.80 -17.32
C ARG A 87 -2.79 -7.00 -16.89
N GLY A 88 -3.17 -7.79 -17.89
CA GLY A 88 -3.82 -9.09 -17.70
C GLY A 88 -5.30 -9.05 -18.06
N SER A 89 -6.00 -10.14 -17.74
CA SER A 89 -7.46 -10.25 -17.94
C SER A 89 -8.27 -9.88 -16.70
N ARG A 90 -7.60 -9.46 -15.62
CA ARG A 90 -8.20 -9.00 -14.38
C ARG A 90 -7.51 -7.71 -13.96
N ASP A 91 -8.29 -6.67 -13.76
CA ASP A 91 -7.78 -5.33 -13.51
C ASP A 91 -7.54 -5.08 -12.01
N THR A 92 -7.77 -6.07 -11.15
CA THR A 92 -7.59 -5.95 -9.69
C THR A 92 -6.87 -7.16 -9.11
N ILE A 93 -5.81 -6.89 -8.34
CA ILE A 93 -5.07 -7.88 -7.57
C ILE A 93 -5.34 -7.65 -6.08
N VAL A 94 -5.67 -8.73 -5.38
CA VAL A 94 -5.88 -8.72 -3.92
C VAL A 94 -4.80 -9.57 -3.26
N VAL A 95 -4.13 -9.00 -2.26
CA VAL A 95 -3.11 -9.68 -1.46
C VAL A 95 -3.40 -9.56 0.02
N SER A 96 -2.89 -10.50 0.80
CA SER A 96 -2.96 -10.45 2.26
C SER A 96 -2.09 -9.33 2.80
N TRP A 97 -2.66 -8.45 3.63
CA TRP A 97 -1.90 -7.40 4.31
C TRP A 97 -0.76 -7.99 5.16
N LYS A 98 -0.96 -9.18 5.73
CA LYS A 98 0.09 -9.86 6.51
C LYS A 98 1.40 -10.01 5.71
N LYS A 99 1.32 -10.35 4.42
CA LYS A 99 2.52 -10.49 3.57
C LYS A 99 3.26 -9.16 3.39
N ILE A 100 2.51 -8.06 3.29
CA ILE A 100 3.06 -6.70 3.19
C ILE A 100 3.70 -6.31 4.53
N ALA A 101 2.99 -6.53 5.64
CA ALA A 101 3.49 -6.24 6.98
C ALA A 101 4.79 -7.01 7.28
N ASP A 102 4.83 -8.31 6.98
CA ASP A 102 6.03 -9.14 7.15
C ASP A 102 7.21 -8.59 6.32
N ALA A 103 6.97 -8.22 5.06
CA ALA A 103 8.01 -7.68 4.16
C ALA A 103 8.56 -6.31 4.61
N LEU A 104 7.72 -5.50 5.25
CA LEU A 104 8.06 -4.18 5.79
C LEU A 104 8.47 -4.23 7.28
N GLN A 105 8.52 -5.41 7.89
CA GLN A 105 8.81 -5.60 9.32
C GLN A 105 7.86 -4.79 10.23
N LEU A 106 6.60 -4.69 9.83
CA LEU A 106 5.55 -4.03 10.59
C LEU A 106 5.00 -4.99 11.66
N PRO A 107 4.56 -4.47 12.82
CA PRO A 107 3.91 -5.29 13.84
C PRO A 107 2.52 -5.74 13.41
#